data_AF-A0AAQ3VKA8-F1
#
_entry.id   AF-A0AAQ3VKA8-F1
#
_cell.length_a   1.000
_cell.length_b   1.000
_cell.length_c   1.000
_cell.angle_alpha   90.00
_cell.angle_beta   90.00
_cell.angle_gamma   90.00
#
_symmetry.space_group_name_H-M   'P 1'
#
loop_
_entity.id
_entity.type
_entity.pdbx_description
1 polymer ?
#
loop_
_entity_poly.entity_id
_entity_poly.type
_entity_poly.pdbx_seq_one_letter_code
_entity_poly.pdbx_strand_id
1 'polypeptide(L)' 'MRGQGALGKAAPDEPVFVLRAQNIHAADLVEKWAIWCSAGDTPGDKVTEARAIAGMMRDWPDRKRPD' A
#
# COMPACT_ATOMS: atom_id res chain seq x y z
N MET A 1 -12.97 -5.20 -16.22
CA MET A 1 -13.16 -5.74 -14.85
C MET A 1 -13.08 -4.54 -13.90
N ARG A 2 -14.15 -4.16 -13.20
CA ARG A 2 -14.01 -3.15 -12.13
C ARG A 2 -13.41 -3.89 -10.93
N GLY A 3 -12.21 -3.49 -10.50
CA GLY A 3 -11.59 -4.06 -9.31
C GLY A 3 -12.44 -3.79 -8.07
N GLN A 4 -12.30 -4.61 -7.04
CA GLN A 4 -12.85 -4.29 -5.71
C GLN A 4 -11.80 -3.52 -4.89
N GLY A 5 -12.23 -2.80 -3.85
CA GLY A 5 -11.31 -2.01 -3.01
C GLY A 5 -10.71 -0.81 -3.75
N ALA A 6 -9.42 -0.51 -3.53
CA ALA A 6 -8.75 0.66 -4.10
C ALA A 6 -8.79 0.70 -5.64
N LEU A 7 -8.70 -0.46 -6.30
CA LEU A 7 -8.80 -0.57 -7.76
C LEU A 7 -10.18 -0.21 -8.31
N GLY A 8 -11.24 -0.32 -7.50
CA GLY A 8 -12.59 0.08 -7.88
C GLY A 8 -12.82 1.59 -7.84
N LYS A 9 -11.90 2.33 -7.21
CA LYS A 9 -11.93 3.79 -7.09
C LYS A 9 -11.06 4.49 -8.14
N ALA A 10 -10.20 3.74 -8.83
CA ALA A 10 -9.34 4.28 -9.86
C ALA A 10 -10.15 4.79 -11.06
N ALA A 11 -9.71 5.90 -11.66
CA ALA A 11 -10.30 6.36 -12.92
C ALA A 11 -9.99 5.38 -14.06
N PRO A 12 -10.78 5.35 -15.15
CA PRO A 12 -10.61 4.39 -16.24
C PRO A 12 -9.22 4.41 -16.90
N ASP A 13 -8.56 5.56 -16.89
CA ASP A 13 -7.25 5.83 -17.47
C ASP A 13 -6.14 6.04 -16.44
N GLU A 14 -6.45 5.87 -15.15
CA GLU A 14 -5.48 6.03 -14.08
C GLU A 14 -4.46 4.88 -14.12
N PRO A 15 -3.15 5.18 -14.23
CA PRO A 15 -2.14 4.14 -14.15
C PRO A 15 -2.06 3.61 -12.71
N VAL A 16 -2.17 2.28 -12.55
CA VAL A 16 -2.12 1.64 -11.23
C VAL A 16 -0.95 0.66 -11.13
N PHE A 17 -0.31 0.65 -9.96
CA PHE A 17 0.71 -0.33 -9.58
C PHE A 17 0.31 -1.05 -8.29
N VAL A 18 0.53 -2.37 -8.23
CA VAL A 18 0.17 -3.19 -7.06
C VAL A 18 1.42 -3.61 -6.30
N LEU A 19 1.46 -3.27 -5.01
CA LEU A 19 2.48 -3.70 -4.08
C LEU A 19 2.04 -4.99 -3.37
N ARG A 20 2.83 -6.06 -3.53
CA ARG A 20 2.62 -7.34 -2.83
C ARG A 20 3.63 -7.46 -1.69
N ALA A 21 3.22 -8.10 -0.58
CA ALA A 21 4.10 -8.36 0.57
C ALA A 21 5.38 -9.11 0.21
N GLN A 22 5.33 -9.95 -0.83
CA GLN A 22 6.49 -10.67 -1.36
C GLN A 22 7.60 -9.73 -1.86
N ASN A 23 7.32 -8.49 -2.24
CA ASN A 23 8.38 -7.53 -2.59
C ASN A 23 8.97 -6.92 -1.31
N ILE A 24 10.27 -7.11 -1.10
CA ILE A 24 10.97 -6.66 0.12
C ILE A 24 10.88 -5.14 0.39
N HIS A 25 10.70 -4.32 -0.64
CA HIS A 25 10.60 -2.86 -0.52
C HIS A 25 9.16 -2.36 -0.34
N ALA A 26 8.18 -3.24 -0.50
CA ALA A 26 6.79 -2.82 -0.57
C ALA A 26 6.26 -2.31 0.77
N ALA A 27 6.66 -2.91 1.89
CA ALA A 27 6.29 -2.45 3.22
C ALA A 27 6.82 -1.03 3.50
N ASP A 28 8.07 -0.75 3.13
CA ASP A 28 8.70 0.55 3.37
C ASP A 28 8.05 1.65 2.52
N LEU A 29 7.64 1.34 1.29
CA LEU A 29 6.88 2.27 0.45
C LEU A 29 5.51 2.59 1.05
N VAL A 30 4.80 1.59 1.57
CA VAL A 30 3.49 1.79 2.23
C VAL A 30 3.63 2.60 3.51
N GLU A 31 4.66 2.34 4.32
CA GLU A 31 4.93 3.13 5.52
C GLU A 31 5.30 4.58 5.19
N LYS A 32 6.14 4.78 4.17
CA LYS A 32 6.51 6.12 3.70
C LYS A 32 5.29 6.91 3.20
N TRP A 33 4.39 6.26 2.48
CA TRP A 33 3.10 6.84 2.09
C TRP A 33 2.29 7.26 3.32
N ALA A 34 2.20 6.40 4.35
CA ALA A 34 1.48 6.71 5.58
C ALA A 34 2.09 7.91 6.32
N ILE A 35 3.42 8.06 6.32
CA ILE A 35 4.10 9.24 6.88
C ILE A 35 3.69 10.51 6.14
N TRP A 36 3.73 10.51 4.80
CA TRP A 36 3.31 11.67 4.01
C TRP A 36 1.84 12.03 4.23
N CYS A 37 0.95 11.03 4.24
CA CYS A 37 -0.47 11.24 4.49
C CYS A 37 -0.76 11.75 5.89
N SER A 38 0.03 11.35 6.90
CA SER A 38 -0.14 11.83 8.27
C SER A 38 0.17 13.33 8.45
N ALA A 39 0.90 13.92 7.51
CA ALA A 39 1.21 15.35 7.50
C ALA A 39 0.19 16.19 6.71
N GLY A 40 -0.83 15.57 6.08
CA GLY A 40 -1.86 16.24 5.29
C GLY A 40 -3.28 15.91 5.76
N ASP A 41 -4.28 16.15 4.90
CA ASP A 41 -5.71 16.00 5.22
C ASP A 41 -6.24 14.56 5.07
N THR A 42 -5.36 13.56 5.06
CA THR A 42 -5.79 12.17 4.90
C THR A 42 -6.48 11.71 6.19
N PRO A 43 -7.66 11.06 6.11
CA PRO A 43 -8.33 10.49 7.27
C PRO A 43 -7.40 9.58 8.09
N GLY A 44 -7.38 9.77 9.41
CA GLY A 44 -6.43 9.07 10.30
C GLY A 44 -6.62 7.55 10.35
N ASP A 45 -7.83 7.07 10.09
CA ASP A 45 -8.13 5.65 9.93
C ASP A 45 -7.38 5.03 8.74
N LYS A 46 -7.28 5.75 7.62
CA LYS A 46 -6.52 5.31 6.43
C LYS A 46 -5.02 5.25 6.68
N VAL A 47 -4.49 6.22 7.43
CA VAL A 47 -3.08 6.19 7.87
C VAL A 47 -2.82 4.98 8.78
N THR A 48 -3.74 4.71 9.70
CA THR A 48 -3.63 3.57 10.63
C THR A 48 -3.71 2.24 9.87
N GLU A 49 -4.64 2.11 8.93
CA GLU A 49 -4.78 0.94 8.06
C GLU A 49 -3.49 0.68 7.26
N ALA A 50 -2.90 1.72 6.65
CA ALA A 50 -1.65 1.57 5.89
C ALA A 50 -0.48 1.12 6.76
N ARG A 51 -0.34 1.66 7.99
CA ARG A 51 0.68 1.20 8.94
C ARG A 51 0.49 -0.26 9.34
N ALA A 52 -0.74 -0.69 9.56
CA ALA A 52 -1.05 -2.09 9.87
C ALA A 52 -0.70 -3.02 8.69
N ILE A 53 -1.06 -2.64 7.46
CA ILE A 53 -0.71 -3.38 6.24
C ILE A 53 0.82 -3.46 6.06
N ALA A 54 1.56 -2.37 6.28
CA ALA A 54 3.02 -2.40 6.22
C ALA A 54 3.63 -3.40 7.22
N GLY A 55 3.07 -3.48 8.44
CA GLY A 55 3.42 -4.50 9.43
C GLY A 55 3.17 -5.92 8.91
N MET A 56 1.96 -6.20 8.43
CA MET A 56 1.60 -7.50 7.84
C MET A 56 2.51 -7.89 6.66
N MET A 57 2.91 -6.91 5.85
CA MET A 57 3.84 -7.13 4.74
C MET A 57 5.25 -7.49 5.21
N ARG A 58 5.70 -6.95 6.35
CA ARG A 58 7.00 -7.31 6.96
C ARG A 58 6.99 -8.71 7.55
N ASP A 59 5.87 -9.10 8.13
CA ASP A 59 5.68 -10.41 8.77
C ASP A 59 5.43 -11.52 7.74
N TRP A 60 5.20 -11.17 6.47
CA TRP A 60 5.06 -12.17 5.42
C TRP A 60 6.37 -12.96 5.22
N PRO A 61 6.32 -14.31 5.27
CA PRO A 61 7.54 -15.13 5.33
C PRO A 61 8.30 -15.21 4.01
N ASP A 62 7.59 -15.16 2.87
CA ASP A 62 8.19 -15.32 1.55
C ASP A 62 8.40 -13.97 0.86
N ARG A 63 9.56 -13.34 1.10
CA ARG A 63 9.94 -12.03 0.54
C ARG A 63 11.16 -12.16 -0.36
N LYS A 64 11.08 -11.54 -1.54
CA LYS A 64 12.15 -11.48 -2.55
C LYS A 64 12.39 -10.04 -3.01
N ARG A 65 13.58 -9.81 -3.57
CA ARG A 65 13.86 -8.62 -4.37
C ARG A 65 13.06 -8.70 -5.68
N PRO A 66 12.64 -7.57 -6.25
CA PRO A 66 12.08 -7.56 -7.61
C PRO A 66 13.03 -8.24 -8.59
N ASP A 67 12.46 -8.99 -9.53
CA ASP A 67 13.12 -9.58 -10.69
C ASP A 67 13.44 -8.54 -11.77
#